data_AF-A0AB37UMW8-F1
#
_entry.id   AF-A0AB37UMW8-F1
#
_cell.length_a   1.000
_cell.length_b   1.000
_cell.length_c   1.000
_cell.angle_alpha   90.00
_cell.angle_beta   90.00
_cell.angle_gamma   90.00
#
_symmetry.space_group_name_H-M   'P 1'
#
loop_
_entity.id
_entity.type
_entity.pdbx_description
1 polymer ?
#
loop_
_entity_poly.entity_id
_entity_poly.type
_entity_poly.pdbx_seq_one_letter_code
_entity_poly.pdbx_strand_id
1 'polypeptide(L)'
;MNWQLEESELQQIAIIVLSLADKCRGDNLALLALLRQLEQLHREIRDGLFQESLPDNRQALYALLKDVETTGGWPYIERLRIQQLLANWQLEEGKGDNLSV
;
A
#
# COMPACT_ATOMS: atom_id res chain seq x y z
N MET A 1 -17.09 4.67 -16.21
CA MET A 1 -15.88 4.33 -15.45
C MET A 1 -14.78 5.24 -15.96
N ASN A 2 -14.39 6.26 -15.17
CA ASN A 2 -13.63 7.43 -15.61
C ASN A 2 -12.12 7.25 -15.38
N TRP A 3 -11.58 6.09 -15.77
CA TRP A 3 -10.17 5.71 -15.53
C TRP A 3 -9.14 6.70 -16.05
N GLN A 4 -9.48 7.47 -17.08
CA GLN A 4 -8.58 8.42 -17.74
C GLN A 4 -8.40 9.73 -16.96
N LEU A 5 -9.33 10.09 -16.06
CA LEU A 5 -9.18 11.25 -15.17
C LEU A 5 -8.27 10.92 -13.99
N GLU A 6 -8.40 9.71 -13.43
CA GLU A 6 -7.63 9.27 -12.27
C GLU A 6 -6.13 9.18 -12.56
N GLU A 7 -5.76 8.71 -13.76
CA GLU A 7 -4.35 8.67 -14.16
C GLU A 7 -3.74 10.07 -14.38
N SER A 8 -4.55 11.04 -14.84
CA SER A 8 -4.12 12.43 -14.99
C SER A 8 -3.86 13.11 -13.64
N GLU A 9 -4.69 12.82 -12.63
CA GLU A 9 -4.55 13.40 -11.29
C GLU A 9 -3.30 12.86 -10.56
N LEU A 10 -3.04 11.55 -10.66
CA LEU A 10 -1.83 10.93 -10.10
C LEU A 10 -0.56 11.49 -10.76
N GLN A 11 -0.56 11.68 -12.08
CA GLN A 11 0.54 12.34 -12.78
C GLN A 11 0.75 13.78 -12.29
N GLN A 12 -0.32 14.50 -12.01
CA GLN A 12 -0.24 15.87 -11.50
C GLN A 12 0.35 15.93 -10.09
N ILE A 13 -0.01 14.97 -9.22
CA ILE A 13 0.62 14.82 -7.90
C ILE A 13 2.13 14.55 -8.06
N ALA A 14 2.52 13.65 -8.95
CA ALA A 14 3.93 13.35 -9.20
C ALA A 14 4.71 14.60 -9.65
N ILE A 15 4.14 15.39 -10.57
CA ILE A 15 4.74 16.64 -11.03
C ILE A 15 4.93 17.63 -9.87
N ILE A 16 3.92 17.78 -9.00
CA ILE A 16 3.99 18.70 -7.86
C ILE A 16 5.08 18.26 -6.87
N VAL A 17 5.12 16.97 -6.53
CA VAL A 17 6.13 16.41 -5.60
C VAL A 17 7.54 16.59 -6.16
N LEU A 18 7.75 16.30 -7.45
CA LEU A 18 9.04 16.48 -8.11
C LEU A 18 9.46 17.96 -8.18
N SER A 19 8.52 18.86 -8.45
CA SER A 19 8.78 20.31 -8.42
C SER A 19 9.20 20.78 -7.03
N LEU A 20 8.57 20.26 -5.98
CA LEU A 20 8.92 20.59 -4.60
C LEU A 20 10.31 20.03 -4.23
N ALA A 21 10.62 18.81 -4.67
CA ALA A 21 11.94 18.21 -4.48
C ALA A 21 13.05 19.03 -5.17
N ASP A 22 12.81 19.51 -6.39
CA ASP A 22 13.78 20.34 -7.12
C ASP A 22 14.00 21.71 -6.45
N LYS A 23 12.95 22.31 -5.87
CA LYS A 23 13.08 23.53 -5.05
C LYS A 23 13.88 23.32 -3.78
N CYS A 24 13.92 22.11 -3.24
CA CYS A 24 14.69 21.73 -2.05
C CYS A 24 16.12 21.27 -2.40
N ARG A 25 16.56 21.40 -3.65
CA ARG A 25 17.88 20.92 -4.09
C ARG A 25 19.00 21.57 -3.27
N GLY A 26 19.83 20.72 -2.68
CA GLY A 26 20.94 21.14 -1.81
C GLY A 26 20.57 21.33 -0.34
N ASP A 27 19.29 21.25 0.02
CA ASP A 27 18.81 21.24 1.40
C ASP A 27 18.39 19.81 1.81
N ASN A 28 19.32 19.11 2.45
CA ASN A 28 19.13 17.73 2.87
C ASN A 28 18.01 17.58 3.92
N LEU A 29 17.77 18.59 4.76
CA LEU A 29 16.73 18.53 5.78
C LEU A 29 15.35 18.73 5.18
N ALA A 30 15.22 19.65 4.22
CA ALA A 30 13.97 19.85 3.47
C ALA A 30 13.60 18.61 2.64
N LEU A 31 14.58 17.99 1.95
CA LEU A 31 14.37 16.74 1.23
C LEU A 31 13.96 15.59 2.17
N LEU A 32 14.59 15.48 3.35
CA LEU A 32 14.22 14.47 4.34
C LEU A 32 12.79 14.70 4.89
N ALA A 33 12.39 15.96 5.10
CA ALA A 33 11.04 16.29 5.52
C ALA A 33 10.01 15.90 4.45
N LEU A 34 10.30 16.17 3.17
CA LEU A 34 9.47 15.74 2.04
C LEU A 34 9.32 14.22 2.00
N LEU A 35 10.42 13.46 2.10
CA LEU A 35 10.39 11.99 2.11
C LEU A 35 9.57 11.43 3.28
N ARG A 36 9.71 12.01 4.47
CA ARG A 36 8.91 11.59 5.64
C ARG A 36 7.42 11.84 5.43
N GLN A 37 7.05 12.96 4.80
CA GLN A 37 5.65 13.25 4.51
C GLN A 37 5.06 12.25 3.49
N LEU A 38 5.82 11.91 2.45
CA LEU A 38 5.41 10.91 1.46
C LEU A 38 5.23 9.54 2.10
N GLU A 39 6.14 9.14 2.98
CA GLU A 39 6.04 7.89 3.74
C GLU A 39 4.82 7.88 4.67
N GLN A 40 4.51 9.00 5.33
CA GLN A 40 3.31 9.11 6.19
C GLN A 40 2.03 8.96 5.37
N LEU A 41 1.91 9.67 4.25
CA LEU A 41 0.77 9.57 3.34
C LEU A 41 0.62 8.15 2.79
N HIS A 42 1.74 7.51 2.43
CA HIS A 42 1.74 6.12 2.02
C HIS A 42 1.22 5.19 3.12
N ARG A 43 1.65 5.36 4.38
CA ARG A 43 1.16 4.56 5.51
C ARG A 43 -0.33 4.75 5.75
N GLU A 44 -0.83 5.97 5.68
CA GLU A 44 -2.27 6.25 5.87
C GLU A 44 -3.13 5.56 4.80
N ILE A 45 -2.71 5.62 3.54
CA ILE A 45 -3.40 4.91 2.45
C ILE A 45 -3.30 3.40 2.66
N ARG A 46 -2.11 2.89 3.01
CA ARG A 46 -1.88 1.45 3.17
C ARG A 46 -2.65 0.85 4.36
N ASP A 47 -2.52 1.46 5.53
CA ASP A 47 -3.00 0.92 6.81
C ASP A 47 -4.49 1.27 7.05
N GLY A 48 -5.03 2.25 6.31
CA GLY A 48 -6.46 2.57 6.30
C GLY A 48 -7.16 2.05 5.05
N LEU A 49 -7.16 2.86 3.99
CA LEU A 49 -7.99 2.64 2.80
C LEU A 49 -7.68 1.32 2.07
N PHE A 50 -6.40 0.97 1.91
CA PHE A 50 -6.01 -0.25 1.22
C PHE A 50 -6.36 -1.47 2.05
N GLN A 51 -6.09 -1.45 3.37
CA GLN A 51 -6.44 -2.54 4.27
C GLN A 51 -7.96 -2.77 4.35
N GLU A 52 -8.76 -1.70 4.39
CA GLU A 52 -10.23 -1.77 4.33
C GLU A 52 -10.74 -2.29 2.98
N SER A 53 -10.00 -2.05 1.89
CA SER A 53 -10.34 -2.53 0.55
C SER A 53 -9.91 -3.98 0.27
N LEU A 54 -9.20 -4.63 1.21
CA LEU A 54 -8.72 -5.99 1.00
C LEU A 54 -9.90 -6.97 0.86
N PRO A 55 -9.83 -7.89 -0.11
CA PRO A 55 -10.86 -8.90 -0.28
C PRO A 55 -10.95 -9.82 0.95
N ASP A 56 -12.18 -10.12 1.37
CA ASP A 56 -12.48 -11.11 2.42
C ASP A 56 -12.35 -12.57 1.92
N ASN A 57 -12.38 -12.77 0.60
CA ASN A 57 -12.15 -14.07 -0.03
C ASN A 57 -10.67 -14.26 -0.44
N ARG A 58 -10.09 -15.37 0.01
CA ARG A 58 -8.71 -15.81 -0.30
C ARG A 58 -8.39 -15.79 -1.79
N GLN A 59 -9.29 -16.24 -2.66
CA GLN A 59 -9.01 -16.29 -4.10
C GLN A 59 -8.81 -14.89 -4.69
N ALA A 60 -9.63 -13.93 -4.27
CA ALA A 60 -9.51 -12.54 -4.70
C ALA A 60 -8.27 -11.88 -4.11
N LEU A 61 -7.92 -12.21 -2.85
CA LEU A 61 -6.67 -11.75 -2.23
C LEU A 61 -5.44 -12.27 -2.98
N TYR A 62 -5.39 -13.55 -3.34
CA TYR A 62 -4.30 -14.11 -4.15
C TYR A 62 -4.21 -13.49 -5.55
N ALA A 63 -5.35 -13.20 -6.18
CA ALA A 63 -5.37 -12.51 -7.47
C ALA A 63 -4.81 -11.09 -7.35
N LEU A 64 -5.22 -10.34 -6.32
CA LEU A 64 -4.70 -9.00 -6.01
C LEU A 64 -3.18 -9.02 -5.75
N LEU A 65 -2.71 -9.97 -4.93
CA LEU A 65 -1.29 -10.12 -4.64
C LEU A 65 -0.47 -10.43 -5.89
N LYS A 66 -0.97 -11.33 -6.74
CA LYS A 66 -0.31 -11.68 -8.00
C LYS A 66 -0.24 -10.47 -8.94
N ASP A 67 -1.32 -9.69 -9.01
CA ASP A 67 -1.38 -8.49 -9.85
C ASP A 67 -0.35 -7.44 -9.40
N VAL A 68 -0.26 -7.19 -8.09
CA VAL A 68 0.75 -6.33 -7.45
C VAL A 68 2.18 -6.83 -7.73
N GLU A 69 2.40 -8.15 -7.73
CA GLU A 69 3.71 -8.74 -8.06
C GLU A 69 4.06 -8.59 -9.55
N THR A 70 3.09 -8.69 -10.47
CA THR A 70 3.33 -8.67 -11.92
C THR A 70 3.42 -7.27 -12.51
N THR A 71 2.72 -6.28 -11.97
CA THR A 71 2.76 -4.88 -12.46
C THR A 71 3.96 -4.10 -11.93
N GLY A 72 4.71 -4.65 -10.96
CA GLY A 72 6.06 -4.23 -10.64
C GLY A 72 6.18 -2.73 -10.29
N GLY A 73 5.64 -2.32 -9.15
CA GLY A 73 5.88 -0.95 -8.68
C GLY A 73 5.05 -0.53 -7.47
N TRP A 74 5.37 -1.03 -6.28
CA TRP A 74 5.22 -0.23 -5.04
C TRP A 74 6.29 -0.64 -4.01
N PRO A 75 6.94 0.31 -3.32
CA PRO A 75 8.25 0.10 -2.71
C PRO A 75 8.11 -0.60 -1.35
N TYR A 76 8.91 -1.63 -1.12
CA TYR A 76 9.15 -2.23 0.19
C TYR A 76 7.89 -2.58 1.01
N ILE A 77 6.84 -3.13 0.40
CA ILE A 77 6.02 -4.08 1.18
C ILE A 77 6.95 -5.26 1.42
N GLU A 78 7.65 -5.24 2.56
CA GLU A 78 8.51 -6.35 2.96
C GLU A 78 7.68 -7.61 2.78
N ARG A 79 8.12 -8.51 1.88
CA ARG A 79 7.40 -9.75 1.57
C ARG A 79 6.99 -10.51 2.85
N LEU A 80 7.73 -10.28 3.94
CA LEU A 80 7.45 -10.69 5.31
C LEU A 80 6.08 -10.23 5.85
N ARG A 81 5.67 -8.97 5.64
CA ARG A 81 4.37 -8.43 6.12
C ARG A 81 3.18 -9.07 5.42
N ILE A 82 3.28 -9.34 4.11
CA ILE A 82 2.22 -10.05 3.37
C ILE A 82 2.11 -11.49 3.86
N GLN A 83 3.23 -12.18 4.04
CA GLN A 83 3.24 -13.54 4.59
C GLN A 83 2.69 -13.57 6.02
N GLN A 84 2.99 -12.58 6.86
CA GLN A 84 2.44 -12.44 8.20
C GLN A 84 0.93 -12.17 8.18
N LEU A 85 0.44 -11.31 7.27
CA LEU A 85 -0.99 -11.05 7.12
C LEU A 85 -1.75 -12.33 6.73
N LEU A 86 -1.22 -13.09 5.76
CA LEU A 86 -1.78 -14.38 5.35
C LEU A 86 -1.74 -15.43 6.47
N ALA A 87 -0.65 -15.48 7.25
CA ALA A 87 -0.51 -16.40 8.38
C ALA A 87 -1.49 -16.09 9.51
N ASN A 88 -1.73 -14.81 9.80
CA ASN A 88 -2.69 -14.39 10.84
C ASN A 88 -4.13 -14.79 10.47
N TRP A 89 -4.51 -14.71 9.19
CA TRP A 89 -5.82 -15.16 8.72
C TRP A 89 -6.00 -16.68 8.79
N GLN A 90 -4.94 -17.46 8.56
CA GLN A 90 -4.98 -18.92 8.73
C GLN A 90 -5.15 -19.34 10.20
N LEU A 91 -4.69 -18.52 11.15
CA LEU A 91 -4.82 -18.77 12.58
C LEU A 91 -6.23 -18.52 13.11
N GLU A 92 -6.98 -17.58 12.53
CA GLU A 92 -8.36 -17.27 12.97
C GLU A 92 -9.37 -18.34 12.52
N GLU A 93 -9.18 -18.96 11.35
CA GLU A 93 -10.02 -20.08 10.89
C GLU A 93 -9.80 -21.38 11.69
N GLY A 94 -8.69 -21.50 12.42
CA GLY A 94 -8.38 -22.67 13.25
C GLY A 94 -8.94 -22.62 14.68
N LYS A 95 -9.53 -21.50 15.11
CA LYS A 95 -10.02 -21.30 16.49
C LYS A 95 -11.56 -21.35 16.62
N GLY A 96 -12.26 -21.70 15.55
CA GLY A 96 -13.72 -21.84 15.50
C GLY A 96 -14.28 -23.18 15.98
N ASP A 97 -13.47 -24.24 16.07
CA ASP A 97 -13.96 -25.62 16.27
C ASP A 97 -13.45 -26.29 17.58
N ASN A 98 -13.38 -25.54 18.69
CA ASN A 98 -13.21 -26.20 19.99
C ASN A 98 -13.90 -25.47 21.15
N LEU A 99 -15.20 -25.21 21.00
CA LEU A 99 -16.08 -25.01 22.14
C LEU A 99 -17.47 -25.58 21.86
N SER A 100 -17.61 -26.90 21.99
CA SER A 100 -18.88 -27.55 22.32
C SER A 100 -18.57 -28.92 22.93
N VAL A 101 -18.65 -28.92 24.27
CA VAL A 101 -19.00 -29.98 25.23
C VAL A 101 -19.17 -31.39 24.68
#